data_AF-A0A0A1VX10-F1
#
_entry.id   AF-A0A0A1VX10-F1
#
_cell.length_a   1.000
_cell.length_b   1.000
_cell.length_c   1.000
_cell.angle_alpha   90.00
_cell.angle_beta   90.00
_cell.angle_gamma   90.00
#
_symmetry.space_group_name_H-M   'P 1'
#
loop_
_entity.id
_entity.type
_entity.pdbx_description
1 polymer ?
#
loop_
_entity_poly.entity_id
_entity_poly.type
_entity_poly.pdbx_seq_one_letter_code
_entity_poly.pdbx_strand_id
1 'polypeptide(L)'
;MDTKSFKRTLQQSDNYNRKGFGHKEEVMDAMTNEYQSDLIQEIRENNYRLQRGDVTIYLAQAFGFCWGVERAVAMAYETRQHFPQERLWITNEIIHNPSVNQRLRSMAVGFIPVENGQKDFSVVESGDVVILPAFGASVSEMQILNDKGCMIVDTTCPWVSKVWNSVEKHKKSAHTSIIHGKYNHEETIATSSFAGTYLIVLNLAQANYVANYILHGGDKNEFLEKFKNAHSQGFDPDRDLDYIGIANQTTMLKSETEEIGKLFEHTMLRKYGPIDFKDHFMSFNTICDATQERQDAMFELVKEPLSLMVVIGGYNSSNTTHLQEIAIERAIPSYHIDSAERILPGNRIEHKPLGGDLIITDNWLNEGKIIVGVTSGASTPDKVVEEVIEKIFALKSSLVPG
;
A
#
# COMPACT_ATOMS: atom_id res chain seq x y z
N MET A 1 2.71 -3.21 -27.47
CA MET A 1 1.64 -2.19 -27.45
C MET A 1 2.23 -0.88 -26.93
N ASP A 2 1.93 0.25 -27.56
CA ASP A 2 2.26 1.58 -27.02
C ASP A 2 1.27 1.89 -25.88
N THR A 3 1.70 1.57 -24.66
CA THR A 3 0.93 1.70 -23.41
C THR A 3 0.53 3.15 -23.15
N LYS A 4 1.37 4.11 -23.53
CA LYS A 4 1.07 5.54 -23.39
C LYS A 4 -0.02 5.99 -24.37
N SER A 5 0.05 5.56 -25.63
CA SER A 5 -0.97 5.87 -26.62
C SER A 5 -2.31 5.26 -26.24
N PHE A 6 -2.32 3.97 -25.88
CA PHE A 6 -3.52 3.28 -25.39
C PHE A 6 -4.17 4.02 -24.20
N LYS A 7 -3.39 4.31 -23.16
CA LYS A 7 -3.88 5.02 -21.98
C LYS A 7 -4.48 6.39 -22.34
N ARG A 8 -3.84 7.14 -23.25
CA ARG A 8 -4.37 8.43 -23.70
C ARG A 8 -5.72 8.28 -24.41
N THR A 9 -5.84 7.30 -25.29
CA THR A 9 -7.09 7.00 -25.99
C THR A 9 -8.17 6.56 -25.01
N LEU A 10 -7.85 5.67 -24.07
CA LEU A 10 -8.77 5.22 -23.04
C LEU A 10 -9.29 6.38 -22.18
N GLN A 11 -8.40 7.27 -21.75
CA GLN A 11 -8.75 8.45 -20.94
C GLN A 11 -9.60 9.50 -21.66
N GLN A 12 -9.68 9.43 -23.00
CA GLN A 12 -10.50 10.30 -23.83
C GLN A 12 -11.82 9.64 -24.24
N SER A 13 -12.01 8.36 -23.91
CA SER A 13 -13.24 7.61 -24.16
C SER A 13 -14.36 8.10 -23.26
N ASP A 14 -15.59 8.12 -23.78
CA ASP A 14 -16.80 8.37 -23.00
C ASP A 14 -17.04 7.31 -21.92
N ASN A 15 -16.47 6.11 -22.10
CA ASN A 15 -16.58 4.97 -21.18
C ASN A 15 -15.46 4.93 -20.13
N TYR A 16 -14.76 6.05 -19.88
CA TYR A 16 -13.74 6.13 -18.85
C TYR A 16 -13.94 7.37 -17.98
N ASN A 17 -14.09 7.16 -16.67
CA ASN A 17 -14.18 8.24 -15.69
C ASN A 17 -13.08 8.15 -14.64
N ARG A 18 -12.45 9.29 -14.35
CA ARG A 18 -11.48 9.46 -13.25
C ARG A 18 -11.77 10.67 -12.36
N LYS A 19 -12.79 11.47 -12.73
CA LYS A 19 -13.10 12.75 -12.07
C LYS A 19 -14.18 12.64 -11.00
N GLY A 20 -14.89 11.51 -10.94
CA GLY A 20 -16.12 11.37 -10.15
C GLY A 20 -17.35 11.76 -10.95
N PHE A 21 -18.51 11.80 -10.30
CA PHE A 21 -19.83 11.98 -10.90
C PHE A 21 -20.62 13.19 -10.33
N GLY A 22 -20.00 13.99 -9.45
CA GLY A 22 -20.59 15.21 -8.90
C GLY A 22 -21.33 15.05 -7.56
N HIS A 23 -21.27 13.88 -6.93
CA HIS A 23 -21.88 13.60 -5.60
C HIS A 23 -20.84 13.58 -4.47
N LYS A 24 -19.70 14.24 -4.68
CA LYS A 24 -18.58 14.17 -3.74
C LYS A 24 -18.94 14.65 -2.34
N GLU A 25 -19.68 15.76 -2.19
CA GLU A 25 -20.03 16.30 -0.87
C GLU A 25 -20.93 15.33 -0.08
N GLU A 26 -22.02 14.85 -0.69
CA GLU A 26 -22.95 13.89 -0.08
C GLU A 26 -22.25 12.60 0.37
N VAL A 27 -21.35 12.08 -0.46
CA VAL A 27 -20.59 10.86 -0.15
C VAL A 27 -19.57 11.10 0.96
N MET A 28 -18.90 12.25 0.96
CA MET A 28 -17.94 12.59 2.02
C MET A 28 -18.63 12.74 3.38
N ASP A 29 -19.85 13.28 3.43
CA ASP A 29 -20.64 13.35 4.67
C ASP A 29 -21.03 11.96 5.16
N ALA A 30 -21.47 11.07 4.25
CA ALA A 30 -21.77 9.67 4.60
C ALA A 30 -20.52 8.94 5.13
N MET A 31 -19.37 9.11 4.47
CA MET A 31 -18.10 8.53 4.91
C MET A 31 -17.63 9.09 6.25
N THR A 32 -17.83 10.39 6.49
CA THR A 32 -17.49 11.04 7.75
C THR A 32 -18.25 10.38 8.90
N ASN A 33 -19.57 10.22 8.77
CA ASN A 33 -20.39 9.55 9.77
C ASN A 33 -20.04 8.06 9.97
N GLU A 34 -19.56 7.39 8.91
CA GLU A 34 -19.23 5.96 8.97
C GLU A 34 -17.82 5.68 9.53
N TYR A 35 -16.85 6.56 9.27
CA TYR A 35 -15.43 6.30 9.50
C TYR A 35 -14.72 7.22 10.48
N GLN A 36 -15.28 8.39 10.81
CA GLN A 36 -14.70 9.26 11.83
C GLN A 36 -15.06 8.82 13.25
N SER A 37 -14.34 9.38 14.22
CA SER A 37 -14.44 9.04 15.63
C SER A 37 -14.26 10.28 16.51
N ASP A 38 -15.22 10.52 17.39
CA ASP A 38 -15.15 11.58 18.40
C ASP A 38 -14.00 11.33 19.40
N LEU A 39 -13.76 10.06 19.76
CA LEU A 39 -12.65 9.67 20.64
C LEU A 39 -11.30 10.03 20.02
N ILE A 40 -11.15 9.76 18.72
CA ILE A 40 -9.92 10.10 18.01
C ILE A 40 -9.73 11.60 17.94
N GLN A 41 -10.80 12.37 17.76
CA GLN A 41 -10.75 13.83 17.84
C GLN A 41 -10.33 14.30 19.24
N GLU A 42 -10.91 13.76 20.30
CA GLU A 42 -10.53 14.04 21.69
C GLU A 42 -9.04 13.76 21.93
N ILE A 43 -8.52 12.64 21.43
CA ILE A 43 -7.10 12.29 21.56
C ILE A 43 -6.22 13.30 20.82
N ARG A 44 -6.60 13.71 19.60
CA ARG A 44 -5.88 14.74 18.83
C ARG A 44 -5.81 16.08 19.59
N GLU A 45 -6.93 16.52 20.16
CA GLU A 45 -7.02 17.76 20.95
C GLU A 45 -6.18 17.69 22.24
N ASN A 46 -6.00 16.49 22.80
CA ASN A 46 -5.16 16.23 23.96
C ASN A 46 -3.69 15.91 23.61
N ASN A 47 -3.16 16.52 22.55
CA ASN A 47 -1.79 16.31 22.06
C ASN A 47 -1.47 14.83 21.78
N TYR A 48 -2.42 14.12 21.18
CA TYR A 48 -2.31 12.70 20.82
C TYR A 48 -2.13 11.76 22.02
N ARG A 49 -2.65 12.15 23.19
CA ARG A 49 -2.54 11.37 24.43
C ARG A 49 -3.90 11.26 25.11
N LEU A 50 -4.18 10.08 25.66
CA LEU A 50 -5.37 9.85 26.48
C LEU A 50 -5.04 8.86 27.59
N GLN A 51 -5.42 9.19 28.83
CA GLN A 51 -5.24 8.30 29.96
C GLN A 51 -6.58 7.94 30.58
N ARG A 52 -6.82 6.64 30.79
CA ARG A 52 -7.94 6.12 31.58
C ARG A 52 -7.44 5.02 32.50
N GLY A 53 -7.56 5.23 33.81
CA GLY A 53 -7.03 4.33 34.83
C GLY A 53 -5.52 4.10 34.67
N ASP A 54 -5.12 2.83 34.57
CA ASP A 54 -3.73 2.40 34.43
C ASP A 54 -3.24 2.32 32.98
N VAL A 55 -4.04 2.72 31.99
CA VAL A 55 -3.61 2.78 30.58
C VAL A 55 -3.45 4.22 30.15
N THR A 56 -2.29 4.51 29.56
CA THR A 56 -2.06 5.73 28.79
C THR A 56 -1.85 5.35 27.32
N ILE A 57 -2.69 5.89 26.43
CA ILE A 57 -2.57 5.77 24.98
C ILE A 57 -1.76 6.93 24.44
N TYR A 58 -0.70 6.63 23.70
CA TYR A 58 0.01 7.59 22.85
C TYR A 58 -0.30 7.24 21.39
N LEU A 59 -1.06 8.10 20.73
CA LEU A 59 -1.46 7.90 19.34
C LEU A 59 -0.41 8.55 18.42
N ALA A 60 -0.08 7.91 17.30
CA ALA A 60 0.78 8.52 16.29
C ALA A 60 0.14 9.83 15.78
N GLN A 61 0.97 10.82 15.42
CA GLN A 61 0.46 12.10 14.93
C GLN A 61 -0.14 12.03 13.51
N ALA A 62 0.33 11.06 12.72
CA ALA A 62 -0.22 10.71 11.42
C ALA A 62 -0.57 9.22 11.39
N PHE A 63 -1.83 8.91 11.12
CA PHE A 63 -2.39 7.55 11.06
C PHE A 63 -3.69 7.60 10.24
N GLY A 64 -4.39 6.47 10.12
CA GLY A 64 -5.72 6.42 9.54
C GLY A 64 -5.72 6.50 8.02
N PHE A 65 -6.86 6.84 7.41
CA PHE A 65 -6.96 7.02 5.96
C PHE A 65 -6.02 8.10 5.43
N CYS A 66 -5.40 7.84 4.27
CA CYS A 66 -4.74 8.89 3.51
C CYS A 66 -5.67 9.47 2.45
N TRP A 67 -5.35 10.67 1.95
CA TRP A 67 -6.15 11.33 0.92
C TRP A 67 -6.41 10.46 -0.32
N GLY A 68 -5.42 9.67 -0.75
CA GLY A 68 -5.58 8.76 -1.89
C GLY A 68 -6.61 7.66 -1.64
N VAL A 69 -6.67 7.17 -0.40
CA VAL A 69 -7.65 6.18 0.06
C VAL A 69 -9.03 6.80 0.19
N GLU A 70 -9.15 7.95 0.85
CA GLU A 70 -10.43 8.67 0.99
C GLU A 70 -11.04 8.95 -0.38
N ARG A 71 -10.24 9.48 -1.31
CA ARG A 71 -10.68 9.75 -2.68
C ARG A 71 -11.16 8.47 -3.37
N ALA A 72 -10.45 7.36 -3.22
CA ALA A 72 -10.80 6.12 -3.90
C ALA A 72 -12.11 5.52 -3.37
N VAL A 73 -12.27 5.50 -2.04
CA VAL A 73 -13.50 5.02 -1.39
C VAL A 73 -14.68 5.93 -1.73
N ALA A 74 -14.51 7.25 -1.68
CA ALA A 74 -15.54 8.20 -2.06
C ALA A 74 -15.99 8.02 -3.51
N MET A 75 -15.04 7.87 -4.44
CA MET A 75 -15.38 7.61 -5.84
C MET A 75 -16.10 6.27 -6.03
N ALA A 76 -15.73 5.22 -5.29
CA ALA A 76 -16.43 3.95 -5.36
C ALA A 76 -17.89 4.05 -4.87
N TYR A 77 -18.14 4.83 -3.82
CA TYR A 77 -19.49 5.05 -3.29
C TYR A 77 -20.32 5.90 -4.23
N GLU A 78 -19.72 6.97 -4.74
CA GLU A 78 -20.30 7.84 -5.76
C GLU A 78 -20.66 7.03 -7.02
N THR A 79 -19.83 6.08 -7.43
CA THR A 79 -20.11 5.19 -8.57
C THR A 79 -21.39 4.39 -8.34
N ARG A 80 -21.58 3.82 -7.14
CA ARG A 80 -22.81 3.10 -6.82
C ARG A 80 -24.03 4.00 -6.73
N GLN A 81 -23.89 5.23 -6.24
CA GLN A 81 -25.00 6.20 -6.19
C GLN A 81 -25.40 6.64 -7.61
N HIS A 82 -24.42 6.91 -8.46
CA HIS A 82 -24.63 7.36 -9.83
C HIS A 82 -25.23 6.29 -10.73
N PHE A 83 -24.77 5.05 -10.57
CA PHE A 83 -25.29 3.88 -11.25
C PHE A 83 -26.04 3.04 -10.21
N PRO A 84 -27.34 3.24 -9.94
CA PRO A 84 -28.04 2.51 -8.89
C PRO A 84 -28.54 1.11 -9.30
N GLN A 85 -28.64 0.82 -10.61
CA GLN A 85 -29.23 -0.43 -11.12
C GLN A 85 -28.25 -1.32 -11.89
N GLU A 86 -27.12 -0.75 -12.29
CA GLU A 86 -26.10 -1.40 -13.11
C GLU A 86 -25.33 -2.45 -12.29
N ARG A 87 -24.74 -3.41 -12.98
CA ARG A 87 -23.80 -4.35 -12.36
C ARG A 87 -22.47 -3.63 -12.18
N LEU A 88 -22.03 -3.53 -10.93
CA LEU A 88 -20.74 -2.94 -10.58
C LEU A 88 -19.78 -4.04 -10.20
N TRP A 89 -18.58 -3.97 -10.76
CA TRP A 89 -17.45 -4.82 -10.40
C TRP A 89 -16.29 -3.98 -9.92
N ILE A 90 -15.46 -4.55 -9.07
CA ILE A 90 -14.14 -4.02 -8.76
C ILE A 90 -13.08 -5.07 -9.08
N THR A 91 -11.97 -4.66 -9.69
CA THR A 91 -10.95 -5.60 -10.18
C THR A 91 -10.17 -6.27 -9.07
N ASN A 92 -10.12 -5.67 -7.87
CA ASN A 92 -9.50 -6.18 -6.64
C ASN A 92 -10.20 -5.51 -5.44
N GLU A 93 -9.67 -5.65 -4.23
CA GLU A 93 -10.03 -4.76 -3.13
C GLU A 93 -9.86 -3.29 -3.48
N ILE A 94 -10.76 -2.42 -3.00
CA ILE A 94 -10.62 -0.96 -3.24
C ILE A 94 -9.35 -0.43 -2.57
N ILE A 95 -9.09 -0.95 -1.36
CA ILE A 95 -7.92 -0.76 -0.51
C ILE A 95 -7.74 -2.02 0.33
N HIS A 96 -6.55 -2.25 0.90
CA HIS A 96 -6.32 -3.37 1.83
C HIS A 96 -6.93 -3.12 3.22
N ASN A 97 -8.27 -3.15 3.28
CA ASN A 97 -9.04 -3.05 4.50
C ASN A 97 -10.33 -3.90 4.42
N PRO A 98 -10.48 -4.95 5.24
CA PRO A 98 -11.63 -5.85 5.15
C PRO A 98 -12.99 -5.17 5.36
N SER A 99 -13.13 -4.23 6.32
CA SER A 99 -14.43 -3.62 6.63
C SER A 99 -14.91 -2.72 5.49
N VAL A 100 -14.01 -1.95 4.88
CA VAL A 100 -14.32 -1.09 3.72
C VAL A 100 -14.73 -1.92 2.50
N ASN A 101 -14.06 -3.06 2.26
CA ASN A 101 -14.44 -3.96 1.16
C ASN A 101 -15.78 -4.66 1.45
N GLN A 102 -16.04 -5.05 2.69
CA GLN A 102 -17.32 -5.62 3.09
C GLN A 102 -18.46 -4.62 2.88
N ARG A 103 -18.21 -3.33 3.14
CA ARG A 103 -19.16 -2.27 2.87
C ARG A 103 -19.50 -2.15 1.38
N LEU A 104 -18.50 -2.20 0.48
CA LEU A 104 -18.75 -2.24 -0.97
C LEU A 104 -19.59 -3.45 -1.39
N ARG A 105 -19.35 -4.63 -0.79
CA ARG A 105 -20.20 -5.82 -1.02
C ARG A 105 -21.65 -5.57 -0.57
N SER A 106 -21.85 -4.93 0.58
CA SER A 106 -23.20 -4.56 1.07
C SER A 106 -23.92 -3.58 0.12
N MET A 107 -23.15 -2.79 -0.63
CA MET A 107 -23.61 -1.88 -1.67
C MET A 107 -23.76 -2.58 -3.04
N ALA A 108 -23.79 -3.92 -3.08
CA ALA A 108 -23.90 -4.72 -4.30
C ALA A 108 -22.81 -4.42 -5.35
N VAL A 109 -21.59 -4.15 -4.90
CA VAL A 109 -20.39 -4.15 -5.75
C VAL A 109 -19.79 -5.56 -5.74
N GLY A 110 -19.77 -6.20 -6.92
CA GLY A 110 -19.12 -7.48 -7.14
C GLY A 110 -17.60 -7.34 -7.18
N PHE A 111 -16.89 -8.40 -6.78
CA PHE A 111 -15.43 -8.46 -6.88
C PHE A 111 -15.09 -9.48 -7.95
N ILE A 112 -14.25 -9.10 -8.90
CA ILE A 112 -13.85 -10.01 -9.97
C ILE A 112 -13.12 -11.21 -9.34
N PRO A 113 -13.58 -12.45 -9.58
CA PRO A 113 -13.00 -13.63 -8.94
C PRO A 113 -11.58 -13.88 -9.45
N VAL A 114 -10.76 -14.47 -8.58
CA VAL A 114 -9.39 -14.87 -8.90
C VAL A 114 -9.30 -16.39 -8.83
N GLU A 115 -8.98 -17.02 -9.96
CA GLU A 115 -8.75 -18.45 -10.08
C GLU A 115 -7.29 -18.72 -10.45
N ASN A 116 -6.60 -19.56 -9.69
CA ASN A 116 -5.18 -19.90 -9.91
C ASN A 116 -4.26 -18.66 -10.07
N GLY A 117 -4.55 -17.58 -9.36
CA GLY A 117 -3.79 -16.33 -9.42
C GLY A 117 -4.10 -15.44 -10.64
N GLN A 118 -5.11 -15.78 -11.44
CA GLN A 118 -5.57 -14.98 -12.56
C GLN A 118 -7.01 -14.53 -12.35
N LYS A 119 -7.31 -13.29 -12.73
CA LYS A 119 -8.67 -12.74 -12.65
C LYS A 119 -9.54 -13.28 -13.77
N ASP A 120 -10.72 -13.76 -13.41
CA ASP A 120 -11.70 -14.19 -14.40
C ASP A 120 -12.63 -13.04 -14.79
N PHE A 121 -12.32 -12.39 -15.91
CA PHE A 121 -13.13 -11.34 -16.51
C PHE A 121 -14.35 -11.87 -17.30
N SER A 122 -14.61 -13.19 -17.32
CA SER A 122 -15.79 -13.76 -17.97
C SER A 122 -17.09 -13.32 -17.30
N VAL A 123 -17.04 -13.02 -15.99
CA VAL A 123 -18.17 -12.52 -15.21
C VAL A 123 -18.60 -11.10 -15.57
N VAL A 124 -17.77 -10.37 -16.33
CA VAL A 124 -18.03 -8.98 -16.72
C VAL A 124 -18.61 -8.93 -18.13
N GLU A 125 -19.77 -8.28 -18.27
CA GLU A 125 -20.51 -8.11 -19.52
C GLU A 125 -20.34 -6.71 -20.11
N SER A 126 -20.76 -6.53 -21.37
CA SER A 126 -20.72 -5.21 -22.01
C SER A 126 -21.70 -4.26 -21.34
N GLY A 127 -21.27 -3.02 -21.09
CA GLY A 127 -22.05 -2.04 -20.34
C GLY A 127 -21.97 -2.16 -18.82
N ASP A 128 -21.35 -3.20 -18.26
CA ASP A 128 -21.05 -3.27 -16.83
C ASP A 128 -20.12 -2.10 -16.42
N VAL A 129 -20.25 -1.65 -15.17
CA VAL A 129 -19.39 -0.62 -14.59
C VAL A 129 -18.27 -1.30 -13.81
N VAL A 130 -17.02 -0.98 -14.11
CA VAL A 130 -15.85 -1.60 -13.46
C VAL A 130 -14.96 -0.55 -12.81
N ILE A 131 -14.81 -0.67 -11.50
CA ILE A 131 -13.97 0.18 -10.67
C ILE A 131 -12.55 -0.38 -10.68
N LEU A 132 -11.57 0.48 -10.99
CA LEU A 132 -10.15 0.20 -10.77
C LEU A 132 -9.78 0.72 -9.37
N PRO A 133 -9.06 -0.04 -8.55
CA PRO A 133 -8.82 0.27 -7.14
C PRO A 133 -7.75 1.36 -6.94
N ALA A 134 -7.50 1.75 -5.69
CA ALA A 134 -6.57 2.84 -5.35
C ALA A 134 -5.12 2.57 -5.79
N PHE A 135 -4.68 1.31 -5.75
CA PHE A 135 -3.36 0.86 -6.24
C PHE A 135 -3.33 0.63 -7.77
N GLY A 136 -4.47 0.82 -8.43
CA GLY A 136 -4.63 0.76 -9.87
C GLY A 136 -4.77 -0.64 -10.45
N ALA A 137 -4.69 -0.69 -11.79
CA ALA A 137 -4.82 -1.89 -12.57
C ALA A 137 -3.72 -1.93 -13.63
N SER A 138 -3.39 -3.12 -14.09
CA SER A 138 -2.47 -3.34 -15.20
C SER A 138 -3.05 -2.92 -16.54
N VAL A 139 -2.18 -2.68 -17.51
CA VAL A 139 -2.59 -2.30 -18.88
C VAL A 139 -3.46 -3.38 -19.53
N SER A 140 -3.17 -4.67 -19.31
CA SER A 140 -3.95 -5.77 -19.87
C SER A 140 -5.38 -5.81 -19.33
N GLU A 141 -5.56 -5.59 -18.03
CA GLU A 141 -6.89 -5.50 -17.41
C GLU A 141 -7.68 -4.33 -17.99
N MET A 142 -7.05 -3.14 -18.10
CA MET A 142 -7.69 -1.98 -18.72
C MET A 142 -8.11 -2.25 -20.18
N GLN A 143 -7.26 -2.94 -20.94
CA GLN A 143 -7.55 -3.31 -22.33
C GLN A 143 -8.74 -4.29 -22.41
N ILE A 144 -8.75 -5.34 -21.60
CA ILE A 144 -9.85 -6.33 -21.56
C ILE A 144 -11.18 -5.65 -21.27
N LEU A 145 -11.22 -4.76 -20.27
CA LEU A 145 -12.43 -4.04 -19.88
C LEU A 145 -12.90 -3.06 -20.97
N ASN A 146 -11.96 -2.36 -21.61
CA ASN A 146 -12.27 -1.48 -22.73
C ASN A 146 -12.82 -2.26 -23.93
N ASP A 147 -12.21 -3.39 -24.28
CA ASP A 147 -12.62 -4.22 -25.43
C ASP A 147 -13.99 -4.86 -25.22
N LYS A 148 -14.36 -5.13 -23.95
CA LYS A 148 -15.72 -5.55 -23.56
C LYS A 148 -16.74 -4.40 -23.64
N GLY A 149 -16.31 -3.15 -23.78
CA GLY A 149 -17.19 -1.98 -23.74
C GLY A 149 -17.73 -1.68 -22.35
N CYS A 150 -16.94 -1.92 -21.30
CA CYS A 150 -17.30 -1.58 -19.92
C CYS A 150 -17.17 -0.07 -19.67
N MET A 151 -17.96 0.45 -18.73
CA MET A 151 -17.72 1.76 -18.14
C MET A 151 -16.64 1.64 -17.07
N ILE A 152 -15.45 2.19 -17.30
CA ILE A 152 -14.32 2.11 -16.38
C ILE A 152 -14.30 3.32 -15.45
N VAL A 153 -14.32 3.08 -14.15
CA VAL A 153 -14.10 4.12 -13.12
C VAL A 153 -12.73 3.95 -12.48
N ASP A 154 -11.78 4.80 -12.86
CA ASP A 154 -10.41 4.75 -12.37
C ASP A 154 -10.25 5.52 -11.05
N THR A 155 -10.23 4.79 -9.93
CA THR A 155 -9.97 5.37 -8.61
C THR A 155 -8.49 5.44 -8.24
N THR A 156 -7.58 5.02 -9.13
CA THR A 156 -6.13 4.97 -8.88
C THR A 156 -5.62 6.26 -8.26
N CYS A 157 -4.90 6.11 -7.15
CA CYS A 157 -4.24 7.19 -6.44
C CYS A 157 -3.31 7.99 -7.39
N PRO A 158 -3.39 9.33 -7.41
CA PRO A 158 -2.51 10.15 -8.24
C PRO A 158 -1.01 9.91 -8.00
N TRP A 159 -0.62 9.56 -6.77
CA TRP A 159 0.76 9.19 -6.44
C TRP A 159 1.21 7.90 -7.15
N VAL A 160 0.35 6.89 -7.20
CA VAL A 160 0.61 5.65 -7.98
C VAL A 160 0.72 5.97 -9.48
N SER A 161 -0.16 6.82 -10.00
CA SER A 161 -0.06 7.28 -11.40
C SER A 161 1.21 8.09 -11.69
N LYS A 162 1.81 8.74 -10.70
CA LYS A 162 3.12 9.39 -10.83
C LYS A 162 4.23 8.35 -11.03
N VAL A 163 4.19 7.21 -10.32
CA VAL A 163 5.11 6.08 -10.53
C VAL A 163 4.99 5.56 -11.95
N TRP A 164 3.76 5.37 -12.45
CA TRP A 164 3.51 4.91 -13.83
C TRP A 164 4.12 5.86 -14.87
N ASN A 165 4.05 7.17 -14.62
CA ASN A 165 4.68 8.16 -15.50
C ASN A 165 6.22 8.06 -15.48
N SER A 166 6.83 7.66 -14.36
CA SER A 166 8.28 7.44 -14.27
C SER A 166 8.71 6.22 -15.08
N VAL A 167 8.05 5.06 -14.92
CA VAL A 167 8.40 3.86 -15.69
C VAL A 167 8.12 4.03 -17.20
N GLU A 168 7.12 4.82 -17.58
CA GLU A 168 6.89 5.23 -18.98
C GLU A 168 8.01 6.13 -19.52
N LYS A 169 8.63 6.96 -18.69
CA LYS A 169 9.82 7.74 -19.10
C LYS A 169 11.01 6.81 -19.31
N HIS A 170 11.24 5.86 -18.40
CA HIS A 170 12.30 4.85 -18.55
C HIS A 170 12.16 4.09 -19.86
N LYS A 171 10.94 3.61 -20.15
CA LYS A 171 10.60 2.93 -21.40
C LYS A 171 10.94 3.76 -22.65
N LYS A 172 10.68 5.07 -22.63
CA LYS A 172 10.96 5.97 -23.75
C LYS A 172 12.43 6.21 -24.03
N SER A 173 13.26 6.19 -22.99
CA SER A 173 14.71 6.35 -23.09
C SER A 173 15.45 5.01 -23.11
N ALA A 174 14.71 3.89 -23.23
CA ALA A 174 15.24 2.52 -23.21
C ALA A 174 16.00 2.14 -21.92
N HIS A 175 15.66 2.76 -20.79
CA HIS A 175 16.12 2.34 -19.48
C HIS A 175 15.26 1.20 -18.93
N THR A 176 15.90 0.22 -18.33
CA THR A 176 15.27 -0.78 -17.50
C THR A 176 14.76 -0.13 -16.22
N SER A 177 13.49 -0.36 -15.89
CA SER A 177 12.93 0.10 -14.62
C SER A 177 13.33 -0.87 -13.50
N ILE A 178 14.19 -0.42 -12.59
CA ILE A 178 14.41 -1.08 -11.31
C ILE A 178 13.32 -0.61 -10.35
N ILE A 179 12.38 -1.50 -10.02
CA ILE A 179 11.22 -1.21 -9.19
C ILE A 179 11.48 -1.75 -7.78
N HIS A 180 11.65 -0.86 -6.81
CA HIS A 180 11.69 -1.24 -5.41
C HIS A 180 10.27 -1.59 -4.93
N GLY A 181 10.01 -2.86 -4.62
CA GLY A 181 8.68 -3.30 -4.21
C GLY A 181 8.52 -4.81 -4.15
N LYS A 182 7.34 -5.25 -3.73
CA LYS A 182 6.97 -6.67 -3.69
C LYS A 182 6.44 -7.11 -5.05
N TYR A 183 7.05 -8.10 -5.69
CA TYR A 183 6.71 -8.50 -7.07
C TYR A 183 5.26 -8.97 -7.25
N ASN A 184 4.67 -9.53 -6.19
CA ASN A 184 3.30 -10.04 -6.16
C ASN A 184 2.28 -9.03 -5.63
N HIS A 185 2.69 -7.82 -5.27
CA HIS A 185 1.77 -6.77 -4.79
C HIS A 185 1.08 -6.09 -5.97
N GLU A 186 -0.21 -5.80 -5.84
CA GLU A 186 -1.09 -5.31 -6.89
C GLU A 186 -0.56 -4.03 -7.53
N GLU A 187 -0.08 -3.09 -6.71
CA GLU A 187 0.53 -1.84 -7.21
C GLU A 187 1.79 -2.09 -8.06
N THR A 188 2.61 -3.07 -7.68
CA THR A 188 3.84 -3.42 -8.40
C THR A 188 3.51 -4.13 -9.72
N ILE A 189 2.50 -5.01 -9.71
CA ILE A 189 1.98 -5.66 -10.92
C ILE A 189 1.42 -4.61 -11.89
N ALA A 190 0.60 -3.68 -11.39
CA ALA A 190 0.09 -2.59 -12.20
C ALA A 190 1.23 -1.73 -12.76
N THR A 191 2.17 -1.30 -11.92
CA THR A 191 3.31 -0.46 -12.31
C THR A 191 4.21 -1.13 -13.35
N SER A 192 4.60 -2.39 -13.14
CA SER A 192 5.46 -3.13 -14.08
C SER A 192 4.80 -3.33 -15.44
N SER A 193 3.46 -3.40 -15.52
CA SER A 193 2.74 -3.47 -16.80
C SER A 193 2.87 -2.20 -17.67
N PHE A 194 3.22 -1.06 -17.08
CA PHE A 194 3.53 0.19 -17.81
C PHE A 194 5.00 0.30 -18.19
N ALA A 195 5.87 -0.52 -17.60
CA ALA A 195 7.30 -0.51 -17.92
C ALA A 195 7.58 -1.14 -19.29
N GLY A 196 8.75 -0.85 -19.85
CA GLY A 196 9.32 -1.62 -20.95
C GLY A 196 10.02 -2.85 -20.40
N THR A 197 11.34 -2.77 -20.29
CA THR A 197 12.16 -3.72 -19.54
C THR A 197 12.11 -3.36 -18.05
N TYR A 198 11.98 -4.34 -17.17
CA TYR A 198 12.00 -4.10 -15.72
C TYR A 198 12.63 -5.24 -14.93
N LEU A 199 13.09 -4.88 -13.73
CA LEU A 199 13.49 -5.78 -12.65
C LEU A 199 12.91 -5.24 -11.34
N ILE A 200 12.31 -6.11 -10.54
CA ILE A 200 11.74 -5.79 -9.24
C ILE A 200 12.71 -6.29 -8.16
N VAL A 201 13.08 -5.41 -7.24
CA VAL A 201 13.92 -5.75 -6.09
C VAL A 201 13.11 -5.53 -4.81
N LEU A 202 13.14 -6.50 -3.92
CA LEU A 202 12.34 -6.47 -2.68
C LEU A 202 12.97 -5.57 -1.61
N ASN A 203 14.30 -5.60 -1.49
CA ASN A 203 15.02 -5.00 -0.38
C ASN A 203 16.46 -4.68 -0.77
N LEU A 204 17.18 -4.05 0.16
CA LEU A 204 18.58 -3.65 -0.02
C LEU A 204 19.52 -4.84 -0.30
N ALA A 205 19.25 -6.02 0.25
CA ALA A 205 20.07 -7.21 -0.01
C ALA A 205 19.98 -7.66 -1.47
N GLN A 206 18.77 -7.67 -2.05
CA GLN A 206 18.60 -7.93 -3.49
C GLN A 206 19.19 -6.81 -4.34
N ALA A 207 19.03 -5.55 -3.95
CA ALA A 207 19.62 -4.42 -4.67
C ALA A 207 21.16 -4.51 -4.70
N ASN A 208 21.80 -4.88 -3.59
CA ASN A 208 23.25 -5.11 -3.54
C ASN A 208 23.70 -6.26 -4.45
N TYR A 209 22.93 -7.34 -4.52
CA TYR A 209 23.20 -8.43 -5.45
C TYR A 209 23.20 -7.94 -6.90
N VAL A 210 22.20 -7.14 -7.29
CA VAL A 210 22.12 -6.55 -8.63
C VAL A 210 23.27 -5.58 -8.88
N ALA A 211 23.60 -4.71 -7.91
CA ALA A 211 24.71 -3.77 -8.02
C ALA A 211 26.06 -4.48 -8.22
N ASN A 212 26.30 -5.58 -7.51
CA ASN A 212 27.50 -6.40 -7.69
C ASN A 212 27.54 -7.04 -9.08
N TYR A 213 26.41 -7.55 -9.57
CA TYR A 213 26.32 -8.10 -10.92
C TYR A 213 26.65 -7.03 -11.98
N ILE A 214 26.13 -5.80 -11.82
CA ILE A 214 26.41 -4.69 -12.74
C ILE A 214 27.92 -4.40 -12.84
N LEU A 215 28.64 -4.43 -11.72
CA LEU A 215 30.06 -4.08 -11.65
C LEU A 215 31.01 -5.21 -12.05
N HIS A 216 30.63 -6.46 -11.78
CA HIS A 216 31.55 -7.59 -11.83
C HIS A 216 31.09 -8.73 -12.75
N GLY A 217 29.87 -8.65 -13.28
CA GLY A 217 29.20 -9.77 -13.92
C GLY A 217 28.83 -10.85 -12.90
N GLY A 218 28.43 -12.01 -13.40
CA GLY A 218 28.05 -13.16 -12.59
C GLY A 218 27.52 -14.30 -13.45
N ASP A 219 26.86 -15.27 -12.82
CA ASP A 219 26.13 -16.30 -13.55
C ASP A 219 24.72 -15.79 -13.91
N LYS A 220 24.47 -15.60 -15.20
CA LYS A 220 23.18 -15.15 -15.72
C LYS A 220 22.02 -16.07 -15.36
N ASN A 221 22.22 -17.39 -15.35
CA ASN A 221 21.15 -18.34 -15.03
C ASN A 221 20.80 -18.27 -13.53
N GLU A 222 21.81 -18.13 -12.67
CA GLU A 222 21.60 -17.90 -11.23
C GLU A 222 20.82 -16.60 -11.00
N PHE A 223 21.19 -15.52 -11.68
CA PHE A 223 20.48 -14.25 -11.60
C PHE A 223 19.01 -14.40 -12.00
N LEU A 224 18.76 -15.01 -13.16
CA LEU A 224 17.40 -15.20 -13.67
C LEU A 224 16.56 -16.10 -12.75
N GLU A 225 17.13 -17.17 -12.17
CA GLU A 225 16.40 -18.00 -11.21
C GLU A 225 16.07 -17.22 -9.93
N LYS A 226 17.00 -16.40 -9.44
CA LYS A 226 16.78 -15.54 -8.26
C LYS A 226 15.63 -14.55 -8.45
N PHE A 227 15.48 -14.02 -9.66
CA PHE A 227 14.48 -13.01 -10.02
C PHE A 227 13.37 -13.53 -10.94
N LYS A 228 13.13 -14.84 -10.99
CA LYS A 228 12.23 -15.47 -12.00
C LYS A 228 10.81 -14.91 -12.09
N ASN A 229 10.29 -14.37 -10.98
CA ASN A 229 8.96 -13.77 -10.90
C ASN A 229 8.99 -12.23 -10.89
N ALA A 230 10.17 -11.65 -11.04
CA ALA A 230 10.48 -10.26 -10.73
C ALA A 230 11.19 -9.54 -11.88
N HIS A 231 11.11 -10.04 -13.12
CA HIS A 231 11.64 -9.36 -14.29
C HIS A 231 10.69 -9.44 -15.49
N SER A 232 10.86 -8.55 -16.46
CA SER A 232 10.12 -8.59 -17.72
C SER A 232 10.44 -9.85 -18.54
N GLN A 233 9.53 -10.25 -19.43
CA GLN A 233 9.81 -11.31 -20.39
C GLN A 233 11.00 -10.95 -21.29
N GLY A 234 11.93 -11.89 -21.49
CA GLY A 234 13.13 -11.67 -22.33
C GLY A 234 14.20 -10.79 -21.69
N PHE A 235 14.10 -10.53 -20.39
CA PHE A 235 15.11 -9.82 -19.61
C PHE A 235 16.46 -10.54 -19.68
N ASP A 236 17.51 -9.76 -19.92
CA ASP A 236 18.89 -10.22 -20.01
C ASP A 236 19.77 -9.35 -19.11
N PRO A 237 20.22 -9.83 -17.93
CA PRO A 237 20.99 -8.99 -17.00
C PRO A 237 22.31 -8.48 -17.57
N ASP A 238 22.87 -9.15 -18.59
CA ASP A 238 24.13 -8.73 -19.24
C ASP A 238 23.95 -7.52 -20.17
N ARG A 239 22.73 -7.26 -20.61
CA ARG A 239 22.37 -6.16 -21.52
C ARG A 239 21.50 -5.12 -20.84
N ASP A 240 20.46 -5.57 -20.15
CA ASP A 240 19.37 -4.74 -19.68
C ASP A 240 19.71 -3.97 -18.41
N LEU A 241 20.83 -4.28 -17.74
CA LEU A 241 21.31 -3.52 -16.59
C LEU A 241 22.29 -2.39 -16.96
N ASP A 242 22.52 -2.15 -18.26
CA ASP A 242 23.40 -1.06 -18.70
C ASP A 242 22.75 0.32 -18.57
N TYR A 243 21.43 0.41 -18.70
CA TYR A 243 20.66 1.65 -18.57
C TYR A 243 19.54 1.41 -17.58
N ILE A 244 19.60 2.02 -16.39
CA ILE A 244 18.63 1.77 -15.33
C ILE A 244 17.93 3.04 -14.84
N GLY A 245 16.64 2.91 -14.54
CA GLY A 245 15.81 3.93 -13.94
C GLY A 245 15.18 3.43 -12.65
N ILE A 246 15.17 4.23 -11.58
CA ILE A 246 14.57 3.85 -10.29
C ILE A 246 13.10 4.26 -10.24
N ALA A 247 12.26 3.31 -9.86
CA ALA A 247 10.88 3.51 -9.45
C ALA A 247 10.62 2.73 -8.15
N ASN A 248 9.54 3.05 -7.44
CA ASN A 248 9.19 2.33 -6.23
C ASN A 248 7.68 2.14 -6.11
N GLN A 249 7.29 1.05 -5.44
CA GLN A 249 5.98 0.93 -4.83
C GLN A 249 5.84 2.02 -3.76
N THR A 250 4.72 2.75 -3.77
CA THR A 250 4.50 3.97 -2.97
C THR A 250 4.53 3.74 -1.47
N THR A 251 4.26 2.51 -1.03
CA THR A 251 4.16 2.11 0.37
C THR A 251 5.43 1.48 0.95
N MET A 252 6.55 1.43 0.22
CA MET A 252 7.82 0.90 0.74
C MET A 252 8.44 1.82 1.81
N LEU A 253 9.38 1.29 2.61
CA LEU A 253 10.17 2.11 3.52
C LEU A 253 10.93 3.21 2.77
N LYS A 254 10.81 4.44 3.25
CA LYS A 254 11.44 5.59 2.61
C LYS A 254 12.97 5.52 2.70
N SER A 255 13.48 5.23 3.89
CA SER A 255 14.92 5.10 4.15
C SER A 255 15.57 4.07 3.23
N GLU A 256 14.97 2.87 3.13
CA GLU A 256 15.47 1.81 2.26
C GLU A 256 15.37 2.19 0.77
N THR A 257 14.28 2.82 0.34
CA THR A 257 14.14 3.28 -1.05
C THR A 257 15.22 4.30 -1.42
N GLU A 258 15.51 5.26 -0.53
CA GLU A 258 16.58 6.24 -0.73
C GLU A 258 17.96 5.58 -0.76
N GLU A 259 18.20 4.58 0.09
CA GLU A 259 19.45 3.83 0.13
C GLU A 259 19.67 3.02 -1.15
N ILE A 260 18.64 2.32 -1.64
CA ILE A 260 18.65 1.61 -2.92
C ILE A 260 18.93 2.58 -4.08
N GLY A 261 18.29 3.75 -4.09
CA GLY A 261 18.52 4.78 -5.10
C GLY A 261 19.98 5.23 -5.12
N LYS A 262 20.56 5.55 -3.96
CA LYS A 262 21.97 5.90 -3.82
C LYS A 262 22.88 4.75 -4.23
N LEU A 263 22.58 3.52 -3.84
CA LEU A 263 23.37 2.34 -4.21
C LEU A 263 23.49 2.23 -5.73
N PHE A 264 22.38 2.33 -6.46
CA PHE A 264 22.40 2.27 -7.92
C PHE A 264 23.07 3.48 -8.55
N GLU A 265 22.85 4.70 -8.03
CA GLU A 265 23.57 5.89 -8.48
C GLU A 265 25.09 5.71 -8.39
N HIS A 266 25.60 5.26 -7.23
CA HIS A 266 27.03 5.00 -7.04
C HIS A 266 27.53 3.84 -7.90
N THR A 267 26.73 2.81 -8.10
CA THR A 267 27.04 1.67 -8.98
C THR A 267 27.25 2.13 -10.42
N MET A 268 26.30 2.89 -10.97
CA MET A 268 26.40 3.40 -12.34
C MET A 268 27.53 4.41 -12.49
N LEU A 269 27.75 5.26 -11.48
CA LEU A 269 28.89 6.18 -11.44
C LEU A 269 30.23 5.44 -11.45
N ARG A 270 30.36 4.32 -10.73
CA ARG A 270 31.58 3.49 -10.73
C ARG A 270 31.81 2.80 -12.08
N LYS A 271 30.74 2.31 -12.73
CA LYS A 271 30.85 1.59 -14.01
C LYS A 271 31.16 2.51 -15.19
N TYR A 272 30.48 3.65 -15.29
CA TYR A 272 30.54 4.54 -16.46
C TYR A 272 31.31 5.84 -16.22
N GLY A 273 31.70 6.13 -14.98
CA GLY A 273 32.40 7.37 -14.62
C GLY A 273 31.49 8.61 -14.60
N PRO A 274 32.02 9.75 -14.14
CA PRO A 274 31.22 10.95 -13.84
C PRO A 274 30.66 11.67 -15.07
N ILE A 275 31.15 11.36 -16.27
CA ILE A 275 30.72 11.99 -17.52
C ILE A 275 29.48 11.26 -18.05
N ASP A 276 29.59 9.93 -18.23
CA ASP A 276 28.58 9.16 -18.97
C ASP A 276 27.45 8.63 -18.06
N PHE A 277 27.65 8.54 -16.73
CA PHE A 277 26.64 7.89 -15.86
C PHE A 277 25.23 8.50 -15.94
N LYS A 278 25.10 9.79 -16.28
CA LYS A 278 23.81 10.48 -16.39
C LYS A 278 22.94 9.94 -17.52
N ASP A 279 23.57 9.39 -18.56
CA ASP A 279 22.84 8.73 -19.65
C ASP A 279 22.42 7.32 -19.23
N HIS A 280 23.16 6.70 -18.31
CA HIS A 280 22.93 5.34 -17.83
C HIS A 280 22.04 5.23 -16.59
N PHE A 281 21.83 6.33 -15.86
CA PHE A 281 21.07 6.34 -14.61
C PHE A 281 19.99 7.42 -14.60
N MET A 282 18.78 7.02 -14.19
CA MET A 282 17.66 7.93 -14.00
C MET A 282 16.98 7.64 -12.67
N SER A 283 16.63 8.67 -11.91
CA SER A 283 15.90 8.52 -10.66
C SER A 283 14.87 9.63 -10.51
N PHE A 284 13.66 9.26 -10.09
CA PHE A 284 12.61 10.19 -9.73
C PHE A 284 12.11 9.83 -8.35
N ASN A 285 11.89 10.83 -7.49
CA ASN A 285 11.24 10.59 -6.21
C ASN A 285 9.75 10.26 -6.44
N THR A 286 9.40 9.00 -6.23
CA THR A 286 8.05 8.46 -6.40
C THR A 286 7.42 7.94 -5.10
N ILE A 287 8.06 8.19 -3.95
CA ILE A 287 7.48 7.90 -2.63
C ILE A 287 6.28 8.84 -2.40
N CYS A 288 5.21 8.29 -1.82
CA CYS A 288 4.00 9.05 -1.48
C CYS A 288 4.17 9.77 -0.13
N ASP A 289 3.74 11.03 -0.07
CA ASP A 289 3.80 11.86 1.13
C ASP A 289 3.11 11.18 2.32
N ALA A 290 1.96 10.54 2.10
CA ALA A 290 1.19 9.88 3.16
C ALA A 290 1.93 8.71 3.85
N THR A 291 2.76 7.98 3.11
CA THR A 291 3.59 6.91 3.67
C THR A 291 4.73 7.52 4.48
N GLN A 292 5.34 8.59 3.97
CA GLN A 292 6.37 9.31 4.70
C GLN A 292 5.83 9.89 6.01
N GLU A 293 4.72 10.64 5.99
CA GLU A 293 4.15 11.26 7.19
C GLU A 293 3.87 10.25 8.30
N ARG A 294 3.38 9.06 7.95
CA ARG A 294 3.11 7.97 8.91
C ARG A 294 4.39 7.36 9.46
N GLN A 295 5.40 7.14 8.60
CA GLN A 295 6.72 6.66 9.06
C GLN A 295 7.36 7.69 9.98
N ASP A 296 7.33 8.98 9.63
CA ASP A 296 7.87 10.07 10.45
C ASP A 296 7.14 10.15 11.80
N ALA A 297 5.80 10.10 11.81
CA ALA A 297 5.01 10.07 13.04
C ALA A 297 5.29 8.81 13.89
N MET A 298 5.51 7.67 13.26
CA MET A 298 5.89 6.43 13.92
C MET A 298 7.29 6.55 14.54
N PHE A 299 8.26 7.11 13.82
CA PHE A 299 9.62 7.35 14.32
C PHE A 299 9.66 8.31 15.51
N GLU A 300 8.77 9.30 15.57
CA GLU A 300 8.59 10.15 16.74
C GLU A 300 7.93 9.39 17.90
N LEU A 301 6.85 8.65 17.63
CA LEU A 301 6.12 7.89 18.64
C LEU A 301 7.01 6.87 19.37
N VAL A 302 7.85 6.12 18.64
CA VAL A 302 8.74 5.11 19.24
C VAL A 302 9.92 5.70 20.03
N LYS A 303 10.05 7.03 20.14
CA LYS A 303 10.98 7.69 21.08
C LYS A 303 10.41 7.80 22.49
N GLU A 304 9.10 7.67 22.62
CA GLU A 304 8.41 7.72 23.91
C GLU A 304 8.65 6.41 24.70
N PRO A 305 8.48 6.42 26.04
CA PRO A 305 8.72 5.25 26.89
C PRO A 305 7.55 4.25 26.82
N LEU A 306 7.31 3.72 25.63
CA LEU A 306 6.20 2.80 25.34
C LEU A 306 6.48 1.42 25.92
N SER A 307 5.48 0.82 26.54
CA SER A 307 5.54 -0.57 27.02
C SER A 307 5.31 -1.56 25.87
N LEU A 308 4.46 -1.18 24.92
CA LEU A 308 4.17 -1.94 23.70
C LEU A 308 3.56 -1.03 22.62
N MET A 309 3.52 -1.53 21.40
CA MET A 309 2.87 -0.95 20.23
C MET A 309 1.68 -1.80 19.77
N VAL A 310 0.59 -1.15 19.40
CA VAL A 310 -0.51 -1.76 18.63
C VAL A 310 -0.58 -1.07 17.28
N VAL A 311 -0.37 -1.85 16.22
CA VAL A 311 -0.34 -1.38 14.83
C VAL A 311 -1.58 -1.90 14.10
N ILE A 312 -2.47 -1.00 13.69
CA ILE A 312 -3.81 -1.38 13.25
C ILE A 312 -3.95 -1.30 11.72
N GLY A 313 -4.37 -2.37 11.07
CA GLY A 313 -4.75 -2.40 9.66
C GLY A 313 -4.72 -3.78 9.03
N GLY A 314 -5.18 -3.89 7.78
CA GLY A 314 -5.25 -5.18 7.09
C GLY A 314 -3.88 -5.86 6.94
N TYR A 315 -3.86 -7.20 7.03
CA TYR A 315 -2.62 -7.99 6.99
C TYR A 315 -1.89 -7.99 5.63
N ASN A 316 -2.55 -7.54 4.57
CA ASN A 316 -1.98 -7.38 3.22
C ASN A 316 -1.46 -5.96 2.97
N SER A 317 -1.65 -5.02 3.91
CA SER A 317 -1.20 -3.64 3.76
C SER A 317 0.31 -3.52 3.99
N SER A 318 1.08 -3.25 2.93
CA SER A 318 2.52 -3.05 3.04
C SER A 318 2.88 -1.87 3.96
N ASN A 319 2.12 -0.77 3.90
CA ASN A 319 2.34 0.38 4.79
C ASN A 319 2.19 -0.02 6.26
N THR A 320 1.17 -0.83 6.59
CA THR A 320 0.95 -1.29 7.98
C THR A 320 2.10 -2.19 8.46
N THR A 321 2.58 -3.10 7.61
CA THR A 321 3.73 -3.95 7.92
C THR A 321 4.99 -3.14 8.23
N HIS A 322 5.27 -2.09 7.47
CA HIS A 322 6.45 -1.25 7.72
C HIS A 322 6.34 -0.42 9.00
N LEU A 323 5.13 0.00 9.41
CA LEU A 323 4.94 0.63 10.72
C LEU A 323 5.26 -0.34 11.88
N GLN A 324 4.92 -1.63 11.72
CA GLN A 324 5.29 -2.66 12.69
C GLN A 324 6.80 -2.91 12.71
N GLU A 325 7.44 -2.95 11.54
CA GLU A 325 8.89 -3.11 11.38
C GLU A 325 9.67 -2.04 12.18
N ILE A 326 9.26 -0.76 12.07
CA ILE A 326 9.87 0.35 12.83
C ILE A 326 9.81 0.12 14.35
N ALA A 327 8.71 -0.42 14.88
CA ALA A 327 8.59 -0.72 16.31
C ALA A 327 9.55 -1.85 16.74
N ILE A 328 9.63 -2.92 15.92
CA ILE A 328 10.44 -4.10 16.19
C ILE A 328 11.94 -3.75 16.16
N GLU A 329 12.37 -2.93 15.20
CA GLU A 329 13.75 -2.43 15.12
C GLU A 329 14.17 -1.64 16.38
N ARG A 330 13.22 -1.04 17.09
CA ARG A 330 13.43 -0.36 18.38
C ARG A 330 13.27 -1.27 19.59
N ALA A 331 13.14 -2.57 19.38
CA ALA A 331 12.92 -3.58 20.42
C ALA A 331 11.66 -3.33 21.28
N ILE A 332 10.66 -2.65 20.72
CA ILE A 332 9.35 -2.45 21.37
C ILE A 332 8.44 -3.61 20.96
N PRO A 333 7.82 -4.35 21.92
CA PRO A 333 6.81 -5.36 21.60
C PRO A 333 5.71 -4.77 20.72
N SER A 334 5.39 -5.40 19.59
CA SER A 334 4.49 -4.81 18.58
C SER A 334 3.48 -5.82 18.06
N TYR A 335 2.19 -5.46 18.17
CA TYR A 335 1.06 -6.32 17.83
C TYR A 335 0.33 -5.75 16.60
N HIS A 336 0.43 -6.41 15.45
CA HIS A 336 -0.32 -6.06 14.25
C HIS A 336 -1.68 -6.75 14.25
N ILE A 337 -2.76 -5.96 14.35
CA ILE A 337 -4.14 -6.43 14.32
C ILE A 337 -4.95 -5.72 13.24
N ASP A 338 -5.96 -6.39 12.69
CA ASP A 338 -6.87 -5.82 11.67
C ASP A 338 -8.15 -5.21 12.27
N SER A 339 -8.48 -5.54 13.51
CA SER A 339 -9.73 -5.14 14.19
C SER A 339 -9.64 -5.30 15.71
N ALA A 340 -10.59 -4.69 16.44
CA ALA A 340 -10.70 -4.83 17.89
C ALA A 340 -11.09 -6.26 18.34
N GLU A 341 -11.66 -7.08 17.45
CA GLU A 341 -12.02 -8.47 17.72
C GLU A 341 -10.80 -9.34 18.03
N ARG A 342 -9.63 -8.93 17.57
CA ARG A 342 -8.33 -9.57 17.85
C ARG A 342 -7.89 -9.46 19.31
N ILE A 343 -8.46 -8.53 20.07
CA ILE A 343 -8.23 -8.43 21.51
C ILE A 343 -9.24 -9.35 22.21
N LEU A 344 -8.74 -10.52 22.58
CA LEU A 344 -9.52 -11.63 23.08
C LEU A 344 -9.71 -11.54 24.61
N PRO A 345 -10.77 -12.16 25.16
CA PRO A 345 -10.94 -12.29 26.61
C PRO A 345 -9.77 -13.03 27.27
N GLY A 346 -9.51 -12.70 28.54
CA GLY A 346 -8.47 -13.35 29.36
C GLY A 346 -7.06 -12.81 29.13
N ASN A 347 -6.92 -11.52 28.79
CA ASN A 347 -5.64 -10.88 28.47
C ASN A 347 -4.90 -11.55 27.32
N ARG A 348 -5.59 -11.80 26.21
CA ARG A 348 -5.03 -12.45 25.02
C ARG A 348 -5.17 -11.56 23.80
N ILE A 349 -4.23 -11.66 22.87
CA ILE A 349 -4.29 -10.96 21.59
C ILE A 349 -3.91 -11.90 20.46
N GLU A 350 -4.74 -11.99 19.43
CA GLU A 350 -4.42 -12.66 18.18
C GLU A 350 -3.82 -11.63 17.22
N HIS A 351 -2.56 -11.79 16.84
CA HIS A 351 -1.86 -10.78 16.04
C HIS A 351 -0.94 -11.43 15.02
N LYS A 352 -0.53 -10.62 14.03
CA LYS A 352 0.42 -11.04 13.01
C LYS A 352 1.84 -10.60 13.42
N PRO A 353 2.75 -11.54 13.71
CA PRO A 353 4.17 -11.22 13.85
C PRO A 353 4.77 -10.89 12.48
N LEU A 354 5.86 -10.11 12.47
CA LEU A 354 6.53 -9.72 11.24
C LEU A 354 7.00 -10.97 10.47
N GLY A 355 6.51 -11.13 9.24
CA GLY A 355 6.86 -12.27 8.37
C GLY A 355 6.26 -13.62 8.78
N GLY A 356 5.38 -13.67 9.78
CA GLY A 356 4.75 -14.92 10.24
C GLY A 356 3.23 -14.95 10.07
N ASP A 357 2.65 -16.11 10.41
CA ASP A 357 1.21 -16.32 10.47
C ASP A 357 0.62 -15.80 11.79
N LEU A 358 -0.71 -15.69 11.86
CA LEU A 358 -1.39 -15.26 13.08
C LEU A 358 -1.05 -16.16 14.27
N ILE A 359 -0.71 -15.53 15.38
CA ILE A 359 -0.45 -16.20 16.67
C ILE A 359 -1.29 -15.55 17.75
N ILE A 360 -1.59 -16.33 18.80
CA ILE A 360 -2.18 -15.80 20.03
C ILE A 360 -1.06 -15.58 21.04
N THR A 361 -1.04 -14.40 21.66
CA THR A 361 -0.16 -14.07 22.77
C THR A 361 -0.99 -13.87 24.03
N ASP A 362 -0.69 -14.66 25.05
CA ASP A 362 -1.26 -14.52 26.40
C ASP A 362 -0.52 -13.46 27.21
N ASN A 363 -1.22 -12.86 28.17
CA ASN A 363 -0.72 -11.84 29.09
C ASN A 363 -0.04 -10.65 28.39
N TRP A 364 -0.59 -10.22 27.26
CA TRP A 364 0.03 -9.19 26.41
C TRP A 364 -0.04 -7.77 27.02
N LEU A 365 -1.04 -7.48 27.86
CA LEU A 365 -1.05 -6.29 28.70
C LEU A 365 -0.37 -6.58 30.04
N ASN A 366 0.76 -5.92 30.30
CA ASN A 366 1.51 -6.01 31.55
C ASN A 366 0.68 -5.53 32.75
N GLU A 367 1.02 -5.98 33.97
CA GLU A 367 0.44 -5.49 35.22
C GLU A 367 0.81 -4.02 35.50
N GLY A 368 -0.02 -3.33 36.30
CA GLY A 368 0.21 -1.93 36.67
C GLY A 368 0.03 -0.93 35.52
N LYS A 369 0.64 0.25 35.65
CA LYS A 369 0.53 1.33 34.67
C LYS A 369 1.27 0.99 33.38
N ILE A 370 0.60 1.15 32.25
CA ILE A 370 1.12 0.84 30.92
C ILE A 370 0.96 2.02 29.97
N ILE A 371 1.99 2.26 29.16
CA ILE A 371 1.93 3.23 28.06
C ILE A 371 1.88 2.44 26.76
N VAL A 372 0.77 2.55 26.03
CA VAL A 372 0.53 1.84 24.78
C VAL A 372 0.65 2.83 23.63
N GLY A 373 1.61 2.60 22.74
CA GLY A 373 1.66 3.31 21.47
C GLY A 373 0.65 2.73 20.49
N VAL A 374 -0.14 3.58 19.85
CA VAL A 374 -1.12 3.17 18.85
C VAL A 374 -0.84 3.88 17.54
N THR A 375 -0.85 3.14 16.44
CA THR A 375 -0.81 3.70 15.08
C THR A 375 -1.67 2.86 14.16
N SER A 376 -1.93 3.36 12.95
CA SER A 376 -2.66 2.61 11.95
C SER A 376 -2.18 2.89 10.52
N GLY A 377 -2.36 1.90 9.67
CA GLY A 377 -2.02 2.00 8.25
C GLY A 377 -2.89 3.01 7.50
N ALA A 378 -2.41 3.42 6.31
CA ALA A 378 -3.08 4.36 5.41
C ALA A 378 -4.49 3.93 4.93
N SER A 379 -4.87 2.67 5.17
CA SER A 379 -6.16 2.08 4.80
C SER A 379 -7.06 1.80 6.00
N THR A 380 -6.75 2.29 7.21
CA THR A 380 -7.52 1.99 8.42
C THR A 380 -8.43 3.17 8.80
N PRO A 381 -9.75 2.98 8.94
CA PRO A 381 -10.65 4.03 9.43
C PRO A 381 -10.38 4.43 10.88
N ASP A 382 -10.67 5.68 11.25
CA ASP A 382 -10.54 6.17 12.63
C ASP A 382 -11.45 5.38 13.60
N LYS A 383 -12.64 4.96 13.15
CA LYS A 383 -13.54 4.11 13.93
C LYS A 383 -12.93 2.78 14.38
N VAL A 384 -12.13 2.14 13.53
CA VAL A 384 -11.45 0.88 13.88
C VAL A 384 -10.37 1.14 14.94
N VAL A 385 -9.69 2.29 14.88
CA VAL A 385 -8.70 2.70 15.88
C VAL A 385 -9.37 2.97 17.23
N GLU A 386 -10.51 3.67 17.23
CA GLU A 386 -11.34 3.88 18.43
C GLU A 386 -11.73 2.56 19.09
N GLU A 387 -12.30 1.63 18.33
CA GLU A 387 -12.77 0.34 18.85
C GLU A 387 -11.62 -0.44 19.50
N VAL A 388 -10.44 -0.43 18.90
CA VAL A 388 -9.24 -1.04 19.48
C VAL A 388 -8.85 -0.37 20.79
N ILE A 389 -8.80 0.96 20.83
CA ILE A 389 -8.44 1.73 22.03
C ILE A 389 -9.44 1.45 23.17
N GLU A 390 -10.74 1.49 22.88
CA GLU A 390 -11.77 1.20 23.87
C GLU A 390 -11.68 -0.24 24.39
N LYS A 391 -11.37 -1.19 23.50
CA LYS A 391 -11.17 -2.60 23.89
C LYS A 391 -9.94 -2.78 24.78
N ILE A 392 -8.87 -2.02 24.57
CA ILE A 392 -7.68 -2.00 25.44
C ILE A 392 -8.06 -1.49 26.83
N PHE A 393 -8.77 -0.36 26.92
CA PHE A 393 -9.22 0.19 28.19
C PHE A 393 -10.13 -0.79 28.93
N ALA A 394 -11.15 -1.33 28.26
CA ALA A 394 -12.08 -2.29 28.86
C ALA A 394 -11.37 -3.55 29.36
N LEU A 395 -10.45 -4.11 28.56
CA LEU A 395 -9.67 -5.28 28.95
C LEU A 395 -8.81 -4.97 30.18
N LYS A 396 -8.05 -3.86 30.18
CA LYS A 396 -7.21 -3.51 31.33
C LYS A 396 -8.01 -3.29 32.60
N SER A 397 -9.14 -2.58 32.53
CA SER A 397 -10.02 -2.36 33.68
C SER A 397 -10.55 -3.66 34.28
N SER A 398 -10.77 -4.69 33.45
CA SER A 398 -11.19 -6.02 33.93
C SER A 398 -10.09 -6.84 34.61
N LEU A 399 -8.81 -6.44 34.44
CA LEU A 399 -7.66 -7.13 35.02
C LEU A 399 -7.25 -6.59 36.39
N VAL A 400 -7.76 -5.42 36.80
CA VAL A 400 -7.50 -4.86 38.14
C VAL A 400 -8.37 -5.61 39.15
N PRO A 401 -7.80 -6.33 40.12
CA PRO A 401 -8.59 -6.90 41.22
C PRO A 401 -9.25 -5.76 42.01
N GLY A 402 -10.56 -5.86 42.23
CA GLY A 402 -11.35 -4.88 42.98
C GLY A 402 -10.96 -4.76 44.45
#